data_AF-A0A367FJP5-F1
#
_entry.id   AF-A0A367FJP5-F1
#
_cell.length_a   1.000
_cell.length_b   1.000
_cell.length_c   1.000
_cell.angle_alpha   90.00
_cell.angle_beta   90.00
_cell.angle_gamma   90.00
#
_symmetry.space_group_name_H-M   'P 1'
#
loop_
_entity.id
_entity.type
_entity.pdbx_description
1 polymer ?
#
loop_
_entity_poly.entity_id
_entity_poly.type
_entity_poly.pdbx_seq_one_letter_code
_entity_poly.pdbx_strand_id
1 'polypeptide(L)'
;MWAVAVATLSTAGGVALSGPAQAGTGAVSVPGLHVSHDAGHAATGHRPVGGEDDEDEVVSTKKDCKKCPPGPPGPPGPSGRTDGVDSAMATPTGLGTLTPVTYIGLAQPNGIVLVRDPTSVGPANPPWHDLSTVPNHPANATDVTLAANPTGNQLQITVRSRTGLVRQTTCALGVNVTWPANCTAFADLTPPL
;
A
#
# COMPACT_ATOMS: atom_id res chain seq x y z
N MET A 1 -38.10 -52.31 1.20
CA MET A 1 -37.93 -52.16 2.67
C MET A 1 -36.67 -52.90 3.07
N TRP A 2 -35.55 -52.19 3.22
CA TRP A 2 -34.41 -52.64 4.01
C TRP A 2 -33.86 -51.38 4.70
N ALA A 3 -34.02 -51.35 6.01
CA ALA A 3 -33.55 -50.29 6.89
C ALA A 3 -32.10 -50.62 7.28
N VAL A 4 -31.20 -49.63 7.20
CA VAL A 4 -29.91 -49.68 7.88
C VAL A 4 -29.83 -48.46 8.78
N ALA A 5 -29.75 -48.73 10.08
CA ALA A 5 -29.76 -47.79 11.17
C ALA A 5 -28.33 -47.53 11.68
N VAL A 6 -28.03 -46.23 11.84
CA VAL A 6 -27.35 -45.56 12.96
C VAL A 6 -25.90 -45.95 13.31
N ALA A 7 -25.03 -44.94 13.30
CA ALA A 7 -24.20 -44.58 14.46
C ALA A 7 -23.64 -43.14 14.30
N THR A 8 -24.27 -42.18 14.96
CA THR A 8 -23.68 -40.85 15.22
C THR A 8 -22.75 -40.95 16.42
N LEU A 9 -21.47 -40.67 16.22
CA LEU A 9 -20.49 -40.59 17.30
C LEU A 9 -20.41 -39.12 17.76
N SER A 10 -20.97 -38.85 18.94
CA SER A 10 -20.83 -37.58 19.65
C SER A 10 -19.61 -37.65 20.55
N THR A 11 -18.56 -36.88 20.27
CA THR A 11 -17.48 -36.63 21.22
C THR A 11 -17.70 -35.25 21.85
N ALA A 12 -18.26 -35.28 23.06
CA ALA A 12 -18.19 -34.17 24.00
C ALA A 12 -16.76 -34.11 24.55
N GLY A 13 -16.03 -33.03 24.24
CA GLY A 13 -14.75 -32.68 24.86
C GLY A 13 -14.95 -31.42 25.70
N GLY A 14 -14.80 -31.57 27.01
CA GLY A 14 -15.09 -30.55 28.01
C GLY A 14 -14.13 -29.36 28.06
N VAL A 15 -14.59 -28.41 28.87
CA VAL A 15 -14.14 -27.04 29.12
C VAL A 15 -12.78 -26.97 29.83
N ALA A 16 -11.97 -25.97 29.47
CA ALA A 16 -11.02 -25.35 30.38
C ALA A 16 -11.04 -23.82 30.22
N LEU A 17 -11.62 -23.14 31.23
CA LEU A 17 -11.41 -21.72 31.51
C LEU A 17 -10.09 -21.57 32.29
N SER A 18 -9.22 -20.67 31.85
CA SER A 18 -8.28 -19.97 32.75
C SER A 18 -7.58 -18.78 32.07
N GLY A 19 -7.91 -17.57 32.54
CA GLY A 19 -6.93 -16.50 32.80
C GLY A 19 -6.74 -15.40 31.73
N PRO A 20 -6.86 -14.10 32.11
CA PRO A 20 -6.35 -13.01 31.28
C PRO A 20 -4.83 -12.91 31.48
N ALA A 21 -4.06 -13.15 30.42
CA ALA A 21 -2.63 -12.86 30.41
C ALA A 21 -2.39 -11.40 30.03
N GLN A 22 -1.49 -10.79 30.77
CA GLN A 22 -1.19 -9.37 30.85
C GLN A 22 -0.67 -8.77 29.54
N ALA A 23 -0.92 -7.48 29.39
CA ALA A 23 -0.33 -6.60 28.40
C ALA A 23 1.21 -6.65 28.46
N GLY A 24 1.83 -7.22 27.43
CA GLY A 24 3.23 -7.02 27.12
C GLY A 24 3.37 -5.94 26.07
N THR A 25 3.84 -4.75 26.45
CA THR A 25 4.38 -3.73 25.55
C THR A 25 5.66 -4.26 24.91
N GLY A 26 5.51 -5.12 23.91
CA GLY A 26 6.57 -5.46 22.98
C GLY A 26 6.61 -4.38 21.90
N ALA A 27 7.58 -3.48 21.99
CA ALA A 27 7.90 -2.58 20.89
C ALA A 27 8.30 -3.43 19.68
N VAL A 28 7.40 -3.53 18.70
CA VAL A 28 7.72 -4.10 17.39
C VAL A 28 8.64 -3.09 16.71
N SER A 29 9.93 -3.46 16.66
CA SER A 29 10.93 -2.75 15.86
C SER A 29 10.59 -2.97 14.39
N VAL A 30 10.00 -1.95 13.76
CA VAL A 30 9.78 -1.90 12.31
C VAL A 30 11.14 -1.61 11.66
N PRO A 31 11.66 -2.48 10.77
CA PRO A 31 12.83 -2.15 9.97
C PRO A 31 12.50 -0.93 9.10
N GLY A 32 13.30 0.12 9.25
CA GLY A 32 13.07 1.43 8.67
C GLY A 32 12.90 1.40 7.16
N LEU A 33 11.79 1.95 6.68
CA LEU A 33 11.70 2.50 5.34
C LEU A 33 12.45 3.84 5.36
N HIS A 34 13.75 3.81 5.06
CA HIS A 34 14.54 5.02 4.87
C HIS A 34 14.14 5.62 3.51
N VAL A 35 13.11 6.48 3.48
CA VAL A 35 12.89 7.36 2.33
C VAL A 35 13.89 8.50 2.47
N SER A 36 15.08 8.29 1.93
CA SER A 36 16.00 9.39 1.66
C SER A 36 15.35 10.29 0.61
N HIS A 37 14.81 11.42 1.03
CA HIS A 37 14.61 12.55 0.12
C HIS A 37 16.00 13.08 -0.24
N ASP A 38 16.46 12.75 -1.44
CA ASP A 38 17.64 13.36 -2.05
C ASP A 38 17.30 14.82 -2.42
N ALA A 39 17.35 15.69 -1.41
CA ALA A 39 17.37 17.13 -1.59
C ALA A 39 18.82 17.52 -1.94
N GLY A 40 19.19 17.39 -3.21
CA GLY A 40 20.60 17.61 -3.55
C GLY A 40 21.01 17.49 -5.01
N HIS A 41 20.18 17.86 -6.00
CA HIS A 41 20.73 18.12 -7.34
C HIS A 41 21.41 19.50 -7.36
N ALA A 42 22.59 19.55 -6.74
CA ALA A 42 23.58 20.57 -7.03
C ALA A 42 24.09 20.33 -8.45
N ALA A 43 24.08 21.40 -9.24
CA ALA A 43 24.51 21.42 -10.62
C ALA A 43 25.85 20.70 -10.84
N THR A 44 25.88 19.82 -11.83
CA THR A 44 27.10 19.23 -12.40
C THR A 44 27.98 20.34 -12.98
N GLY A 45 28.92 20.85 -12.18
CA GLY A 45 30.06 21.61 -12.65
C GLY A 45 31.17 20.65 -13.06
N HIS A 46 31.36 20.45 -14.36
CA HIS A 46 32.54 19.79 -14.89
C HIS A 46 33.80 20.54 -14.44
N ARG A 47 34.74 19.81 -13.85
CA ARG A 47 36.09 20.28 -13.54
C ARG A 47 37.09 19.45 -14.36
N PRO A 48 37.79 20.02 -15.35
CA PRO A 48 39.05 19.48 -15.79
C PRO A 48 40.17 19.99 -14.89
N VAL A 49 41.15 19.12 -14.71
CA VAL A 49 42.41 19.32 -14.00
C VAL A 49 43.43 19.90 -14.99
N GLY A 50 44.25 20.85 -14.53
CA GLY A 50 45.56 21.16 -15.11
C GLY A 50 45.71 22.60 -15.59
N GLY A 51 46.67 23.32 -15.00
CA GLY A 51 47.10 24.65 -15.45
C GLY A 51 47.63 25.48 -14.29
N GLU A 52 48.92 25.30 -13.99
CA GLU A 52 49.73 26.18 -13.15
C GLU A 52 49.87 27.58 -13.80
N ASP A 53 50.09 28.57 -12.94
CA ASP A 53 50.68 29.89 -13.20
C ASP A 53 49.85 30.89 -14.03
N ASP A 54 49.17 31.82 -13.34
CA ASP A 54 49.32 33.26 -13.54
C ASP A 54 48.54 34.02 -12.45
N GLU A 55 49.28 34.77 -11.63
CA GLU A 55 48.76 35.64 -10.59
C GLU A 55 48.20 36.93 -11.21
N ASP A 56 47.05 36.86 -11.86
CA ASP A 56 46.23 38.04 -12.12
C ASP A 56 45.24 38.21 -10.98
N GLU A 57 45.59 39.11 -10.06
CA GLU A 57 44.71 39.72 -9.06
C GLU A 57 43.58 40.46 -9.78
N VAL A 58 42.60 39.72 -10.30
CA VAL A 58 41.31 40.29 -10.67
C VAL A 58 40.69 40.73 -9.37
N VAL A 59 40.85 42.02 -9.07
CA VAL A 59 40.06 42.76 -8.09
C VAL A 59 38.61 42.42 -8.36
N SER A 60 38.13 41.40 -7.65
CA SER A 60 36.73 41.04 -7.58
C SER A 60 36.13 42.22 -6.83
N THR A 61 35.69 43.21 -7.60
CA THR A 61 34.70 44.18 -7.17
C THR A 61 33.43 43.38 -6.91
N LYS A 62 33.41 42.63 -5.80
CA LYS A 62 32.21 42.27 -5.07
C LYS A 62 31.61 43.60 -4.66
N LYS A 63 30.87 44.18 -5.60
CA LYS A 63 29.90 45.22 -5.33
C LYS A 63 28.99 44.58 -4.29
N ASP A 64 29.16 45.01 -3.05
CA ASP A 64 28.27 44.67 -1.95
C ASP A 64 26.85 45.05 -2.36
N CYS A 65 26.15 44.11 -3.00
CA CYS A 65 24.74 44.26 -3.34
C CYS A 65 23.98 44.12 -2.03
N LYS A 66 24.00 45.18 -1.22
CA LYS A 66 23.32 45.27 0.08
C LYS A 66 21.80 45.08 -0.02
N LYS A 67 21.24 44.93 -1.23
CA LYS A 67 19.85 44.55 -1.54
C LYS A 67 19.76 44.20 -3.03
N CYS A 68 20.06 42.96 -3.38
CA CYS A 68 19.62 42.45 -4.67
C CYS A 68 18.11 42.13 -4.55
N PRO A 69 17.28 42.52 -5.53
CA PRO A 69 15.86 42.22 -5.49
C PRO A 69 15.67 40.69 -5.41
N PRO A 70 14.65 40.19 -4.70
CA PRO A 70 14.30 38.78 -4.75
C PRO A 70 14.21 38.33 -6.20
N GLY A 71 14.81 37.18 -6.52
CA GLY A 71 14.65 36.58 -7.83
C GLY A 71 13.16 36.36 -8.15
N PRO A 72 12.79 36.24 -9.43
CA PRO A 72 11.42 35.90 -9.79
C PRO A 72 11.01 34.60 -9.08
N PRO A 73 9.72 34.45 -8.72
CA PRO A 73 9.20 33.18 -8.24
C PRO A 73 9.62 32.05 -9.20
N GLY A 74 10.04 30.92 -8.64
CA GLY A 74 10.31 29.73 -9.43
C GLY A 74 9.06 29.26 -10.18
N PRO A 75 9.21 28.45 -11.24
CA PRO A 75 8.07 27.83 -11.89
C PRO A 75 7.27 26.99 -10.88
N PRO A 76 5.95 26.82 -11.07
CA PRO A 76 5.18 25.87 -10.29
C PRO A 76 5.83 24.48 -10.33
N GLY A 77 5.82 23.78 -9.19
CA GLY A 77 6.28 22.40 -9.13
C GLY A 77 5.44 21.49 -10.05
N PRO A 78 5.93 20.28 -10.38
CA PRO A 78 5.16 19.33 -11.15
C PRO A 78 3.84 19.00 -10.45
N SER A 79 2.80 18.71 -11.23
CA SER A 79 1.55 18.18 -10.67
C SER A 79 1.83 16.89 -9.89
N GLY A 80 1.23 16.76 -8.71
CA GLY A 80 1.36 15.55 -7.88
C GLY A 80 0.79 14.31 -8.58
N ARG A 81 1.36 13.15 -8.24
CA ARG A 81 0.93 11.84 -8.74
C ARG A 81 -0.50 11.55 -8.28
N THR A 82 -1.37 11.09 -9.19
CA THR A 82 -2.80 10.83 -8.91
C THR A 82 -3.14 9.35 -8.74
N ASP A 83 -2.15 8.47 -8.91
CA ASP A 83 -2.25 7.03 -8.72
C ASP A 83 -1.56 6.60 -7.42
N GLY A 84 -2.32 5.94 -6.56
CA GLY A 84 -1.84 5.32 -5.32
C GLY A 84 -1.53 3.84 -5.53
N VAL A 85 -0.49 3.35 -4.87
CA VAL A 85 -0.10 1.94 -4.86
C VAL A 85 0.23 1.53 -3.44
N ASP A 86 -0.25 0.37 -3.03
CA ASP A 86 0.09 -0.19 -1.74
C ASP A 86 0.14 -1.72 -1.80
N SER A 87 0.75 -2.34 -0.79
CA SER A 87 0.89 -3.78 -0.72
C SER A 87 0.70 -4.32 0.69
N ALA A 88 0.11 -5.50 0.80
CA ALA A 88 0.02 -6.22 2.06
C ALA A 88 0.44 -7.68 1.89
N MET A 89 1.12 -8.22 2.90
CA MET A 89 1.40 -9.65 2.99
C MET A 89 0.23 -10.35 3.69
N ALA A 90 -0.24 -11.44 3.10
CA ALA A 90 -1.22 -12.32 3.73
C ALA A 90 -0.79 -13.77 3.60
N THR A 91 -1.36 -14.66 4.41
CA THR A 91 -1.09 -16.09 4.38
C THR A 91 -2.40 -16.82 4.05
N PRO A 92 -2.75 -16.95 2.75
CA PRO A 92 -4.03 -17.48 2.34
C PRO A 92 -4.15 -18.95 2.76
N THR A 93 -5.26 -19.28 3.41
CA THR A 93 -5.58 -20.66 3.77
C THR A 93 -5.88 -21.49 2.52
N GLY A 94 -5.41 -22.74 2.47
CA GLY A 94 -5.75 -23.69 1.41
C GLY A 94 -4.67 -23.93 0.35
N LEU A 95 -3.53 -23.24 0.41
CA LEU A 95 -2.40 -23.43 -0.51
C LEU A 95 -1.45 -24.59 -0.13
N GLY A 96 -1.72 -25.31 0.97
CA GLY A 96 -0.84 -26.40 1.46
C GLY A 96 0.53 -25.94 2.00
N THR A 97 0.90 -24.68 1.75
CA THR A 97 2.13 -24.03 2.23
C THR A 97 1.76 -22.76 3.01
N LEU A 98 2.32 -22.60 4.22
CA LEU A 98 2.12 -21.42 5.08
C LEU A 98 2.97 -20.21 4.66
N THR A 99 3.38 -20.15 3.39
CA THR A 99 4.19 -19.06 2.86
C THR A 99 3.34 -17.81 2.65
N PRO A 100 3.68 -16.68 3.28
CA PRO A 100 3.04 -15.41 2.99
C PRO A 100 3.23 -15.04 1.51
N VAL A 101 2.21 -14.40 0.94
CA VAL A 101 2.24 -13.85 -0.41
C VAL A 101 1.88 -12.37 -0.38
N THR A 102 2.43 -11.61 -1.32
CA THR A 102 2.22 -10.16 -1.40
C THR A 102 1.09 -9.83 -2.37
N TYR A 103 0.04 -9.21 -1.84
CA TYR A 103 -1.02 -8.59 -2.61
C TYR A 103 -0.64 -7.14 -2.91
N ILE A 104 -1.05 -6.64 -4.08
CA ILE A 104 -0.77 -5.26 -4.50
C ILE A 104 -2.09 -4.60 -4.90
N GLY A 105 -2.37 -3.42 -4.35
CA GLY A 105 -3.46 -2.55 -4.77
C GLY A 105 -2.93 -1.43 -5.65
N LEU A 106 -3.70 -1.06 -6.67
CA LEU A 106 -3.39 0.05 -7.55
C LEU A 106 -4.66 0.88 -7.80
N ALA A 107 -4.64 2.16 -7.42
CA ALA A 107 -5.62 3.15 -7.83
C ALA A 107 -5.18 3.80 -9.14
N GLN A 108 -5.96 3.63 -10.20
CA GLN A 108 -5.65 4.13 -11.54
C GLN A 108 -6.16 5.57 -11.74
N PRO A 109 -5.57 6.34 -12.69
CA PRO A 109 -6.01 7.72 -12.97
C PRO A 109 -7.48 7.87 -13.40
N ASN A 110 -8.10 6.80 -13.92
CA ASN A 110 -9.52 6.77 -14.29
C ASN A 110 -10.45 6.49 -13.09
N GLY A 111 -9.90 6.37 -11.88
CA GLY A 111 -10.65 6.12 -10.65
C GLY A 111 -10.97 4.66 -10.38
N ILE A 112 -10.44 3.72 -11.18
CA ILE A 112 -10.58 2.27 -10.94
C ILE A 112 -9.53 1.80 -9.93
N VAL A 113 -9.91 0.88 -9.05
CA VAL A 113 -8.98 0.17 -8.17
C VAL A 113 -8.79 -1.27 -8.64
N LEU A 114 -7.53 -1.66 -8.83
CA LEU A 114 -7.13 -3.02 -9.18
C LEU A 114 -6.44 -3.69 -8.00
N VAL A 115 -6.61 -5.00 -7.86
CA VAL A 115 -5.88 -5.85 -6.91
C VAL A 115 -5.17 -6.96 -7.65
N ARG A 116 -3.88 -7.13 -7.40
CA ARG A 116 -3.11 -8.27 -7.90
C ARG A 116 -3.17 -9.41 -6.91
N ASP A 117 -3.69 -10.56 -7.35
CA ASP A 117 -3.73 -11.79 -6.55
C ASP A 117 -2.67 -12.80 -7.04
N PRO A 118 -1.59 -13.04 -6.26
CA PRO A 118 -0.54 -14.00 -6.61
C PRO A 118 -0.98 -15.47 -6.61
N THR A 119 -2.19 -15.78 -6.13
CA THR A 119 -2.63 -17.17 -5.89
C THR A 119 -3.47 -17.76 -7.01
N SER A 120 -4.01 -16.93 -7.92
CA SER A 120 -5.06 -17.34 -8.85
C SER A 120 -4.57 -18.05 -10.12
N VAL A 121 -3.32 -17.86 -10.56
CA VAL A 121 -2.72 -18.53 -11.74
C VAL A 121 -1.18 -18.47 -11.69
N GLY A 122 -0.56 -19.17 -10.74
CA GLY A 122 0.90 -19.36 -10.69
C GLY A 122 1.76 -18.09 -10.53
N PRO A 123 3.04 -18.23 -10.14
CA PRO A 123 3.87 -17.08 -9.76
C PRO A 123 4.38 -16.22 -10.93
N ALA A 124 4.26 -16.69 -12.18
CA ALA A 124 4.90 -16.04 -13.34
C ALA A 124 4.17 -14.77 -13.81
N ASN A 125 2.84 -14.72 -13.72
CA ASN A 125 2.08 -13.52 -14.06
C ASN A 125 0.71 -13.45 -13.34
N PRO A 126 0.69 -13.15 -12.04
CA PRO A 126 -0.52 -12.93 -11.27
C PRO A 126 -1.47 -11.89 -11.92
N PRO A 127 -2.77 -12.20 -12.07
CA PRO A 127 -3.73 -11.32 -12.71
C PRO A 127 -4.07 -10.15 -11.80
N TRP A 128 -4.50 -9.06 -12.45
CA TRP A 128 -5.11 -7.92 -11.80
C TRP A 128 -6.64 -8.07 -11.87
N HIS A 129 -7.29 -7.83 -10.75
CA HIS A 129 -8.74 -7.91 -10.60
C HIS A 129 -9.31 -6.52 -10.40
N ASP A 130 -10.31 -6.16 -11.21
CA ASP A 130 -10.99 -4.88 -11.16
C ASP A 130 -12.09 -4.89 -10.08
N LEU A 131 -12.03 -3.92 -9.15
CA LEU A 131 -13.00 -3.76 -8.06
C LEU A 131 -14.14 -2.78 -8.38
N SER A 132 -14.19 -2.19 -9.58
CA SER A 132 -15.18 -1.19 -9.99
C SER A 132 -16.63 -1.71 -9.92
N THR A 133 -16.81 -3.03 -10.02
CA THR A 133 -18.12 -3.70 -9.92
C THR A 133 -18.52 -4.07 -8.49
N VAL A 134 -17.63 -3.91 -7.51
CA VAL A 134 -17.95 -4.12 -6.10
C VAL A 134 -18.94 -3.04 -5.66
N PRO A 135 -20.06 -3.39 -5.01
CA PRO A 135 -21.06 -2.41 -4.60
C PRO A 135 -20.45 -1.28 -3.74
N ASN A 136 -20.90 -0.04 -3.99
CA ASN A 136 -20.44 1.18 -3.32
C ASN A 136 -18.98 1.56 -3.56
N HIS A 137 -18.32 0.98 -4.58
CA HIS A 137 -16.99 1.41 -5.00
C HIS A 137 -16.94 2.94 -5.17
N PRO A 138 -15.99 3.64 -4.52
CA PRO A 138 -15.93 5.09 -4.59
C PRO A 138 -15.56 5.55 -6.01
N ALA A 139 -16.32 6.51 -6.55
CA ALA A 139 -15.96 7.14 -7.82
C ALA A 139 -14.67 7.96 -7.66
N ASN A 140 -13.86 8.03 -8.72
CA ASN A 140 -12.62 8.82 -8.75
C ASN A 140 -11.66 8.48 -7.61
N ALA A 141 -11.40 7.18 -7.40
CA ALA A 141 -10.35 6.72 -6.49
C ALA A 141 -9.00 7.35 -6.87
N THR A 142 -8.27 7.86 -5.88
CA THR A 142 -6.95 8.47 -6.06
C THR A 142 -5.88 7.77 -5.24
N ASP A 143 -6.28 7.00 -4.22
CA ASP A 143 -5.36 6.29 -3.35
C ASP A 143 -5.97 4.99 -2.85
N VAL A 144 -5.11 4.03 -2.50
CA VAL A 144 -5.49 2.71 -2.01
C VAL A 144 -4.55 2.28 -0.91
N THR A 145 -5.09 1.63 0.12
CA THR A 145 -4.33 1.03 1.22
C THR A 145 -4.81 -0.38 1.45
N LEU A 146 -3.88 -1.31 1.64
CA LEU A 146 -4.12 -2.73 1.85
C LEU A 146 -3.69 -3.12 3.27
N ALA A 147 -4.50 -3.95 3.91
CA ALA A 147 -4.13 -4.60 5.17
C ALA A 147 -4.65 -6.03 5.18
N ALA A 148 -3.80 -6.99 5.55
CA ALA A 148 -4.25 -8.36 5.80
C ALA A 148 -4.79 -8.46 7.23
N ASN A 149 -5.85 -9.24 7.43
CA ASN A 149 -6.30 -9.55 8.78
C ASN A 149 -5.29 -10.44 9.52
N PRO A 150 -5.35 -10.55 10.87
CA PRO A 150 -4.37 -11.32 11.64
C PRO A 150 -4.30 -12.81 11.29
N THR A 151 -5.41 -13.39 10.79
CA THR A 151 -5.47 -14.78 10.35
C THR A 151 -4.97 -14.98 8.92
N GLY A 152 -4.64 -13.91 8.19
CA GLY A 152 -4.07 -13.94 6.84
C GLY A 152 -5.03 -14.38 5.73
N ASN A 153 -6.32 -14.56 6.03
CA ASN A 153 -7.32 -15.09 5.10
C ASN A 153 -8.29 -14.02 4.58
N GLN A 154 -8.11 -12.76 4.96
CA GLN A 154 -8.88 -11.64 4.43
C GLN A 154 -7.94 -10.47 4.12
N LEU A 155 -8.27 -9.77 3.03
CA LEU A 155 -7.63 -8.53 2.65
C LEU A 155 -8.63 -7.39 2.83
N GLN A 156 -8.27 -6.43 3.66
CA GLN A 156 -8.95 -5.17 3.81
C GLN A 156 -8.36 -4.18 2.80
N ILE A 157 -9.23 -3.54 2.02
CA ILE A 157 -8.85 -2.61 0.98
C ILE A 157 -9.58 -1.31 1.24
N THR A 158 -8.83 -0.28 1.61
CA THR A 158 -9.34 1.06 1.85
C THR A 158 -9.00 1.94 0.66
N VAL A 159 -9.98 2.67 0.17
CA VAL A 159 -9.87 3.51 -1.01
C VAL A 159 -10.25 4.94 -0.63
N ARG A 160 -9.41 5.89 -1.02
CA ARG A 160 -9.70 7.32 -0.89
C ARG A 160 -10.03 7.90 -2.26
N SER A 161 -11.14 8.63 -2.32
CA SER A 161 -11.55 9.36 -3.53
C SER A 161 -10.98 10.78 -3.55
N ARG A 162 -11.01 11.38 -4.75
CA ARG A 162 -10.65 12.80 -4.95
C ARG A 162 -11.49 13.77 -4.10
N THR A 163 -12.74 13.43 -3.80
CA THR A 163 -13.63 14.27 -2.97
C THR A 163 -13.41 14.08 -1.47
N GLY A 164 -12.46 13.23 -1.07
CA GLY A 164 -12.13 12.97 0.34
C GLY A 164 -12.93 11.83 0.99
N LEU A 165 -13.84 11.16 0.26
CA LEU A 165 -14.50 9.96 0.78
C LEU A 165 -13.48 8.85 1.01
N VAL A 166 -13.60 8.17 2.14
CA VAL A 166 -12.80 7.00 2.50
C VAL A 166 -13.73 5.80 2.64
N ARG A 167 -13.51 4.76 1.85
CA ARG A 167 -14.34 3.55 1.90
C ARG A 167 -13.49 2.30 1.97
N GLN A 168 -13.99 1.28 2.67
CA GLN A 168 -13.29 0.02 2.84
C GLN A 168 -14.14 -1.16 2.39
N THR A 169 -13.54 -2.09 1.64
CA THR A 169 -14.08 -3.43 1.40
C THR A 169 -13.21 -4.47 2.08
N THR A 170 -13.78 -5.65 2.36
CA THR A 170 -13.05 -6.83 2.82
C THR A 170 -13.24 -7.94 1.81
N CYS A 171 -12.13 -8.51 1.33
CA CYS A 171 -12.12 -9.61 0.36
C CYS A 171 -11.60 -10.88 1.02
N ALA A 172 -12.33 -11.99 0.85
CA ALA A 172 -11.86 -13.30 1.27
C ALA A 172 -10.69 -13.75 0.40
N LEU A 173 -9.63 -14.27 1.03
CA LEU A 173 -8.46 -14.83 0.36
C LEU A 173 -8.48 -16.36 0.44
N GLY A 174 -7.94 -17.01 -0.57
CA GLY A 174 -7.80 -18.46 -0.59
C GLY A 174 -7.64 -18.99 -2.01
N VAL A 175 -7.56 -20.31 -2.12
CA VAL A 175 -7.55 -20.98 -3.41
C VAL A 175 -8.91 -20.85 -4.10
N ASN A 176 -8.90 -20.56 -5.41
CA ASN A 176 -10.09 -20.51 -6.26
C ASN A 176 -11.18 -19.51 -5.82
N VAL A 177 -10.80 -18.40 -5.19
CA VAL A 177 -11.74 -17.30 -4.95
C VAL A 177 -12.16 -16.66 -6.27
N THR A 178 -13.43 -16.26 -6.37
CA THR A 178 -13.95 -15.60 -7.56
C THR A 178 -13.87 -14.09 -7.36
N TRP A 179 -12.85 -13.46 -7.94
CA TRP A 179 -12.73 -12.01 -7.94
C TRP A 179 -13.67 -11.34 -8.96
N PRO A 180 -14.24 -10.16 -8.64
CA PRO A 180 -14.24 -9.46 -7.35
C PRO A 180 -15.40 -9.88 -6.43
N ALA A 181 -16.14 -10.94 -6.77
CA ALA A 181 -17.31 -11.41 -6.00
C ALA A 181 -16.98 -11.92 -4.58
N ASN A 182 -15.69 -12.17 -4.29
CA ASN A 182 -15.17 -12.50 -2.97
C ASN A 182 -15.06 -11.29 -2.03
N CYS A 183 -15.38 -10.08 -2.50
CA CYS A 183 -15.35 -8.85 -1.72
C CYS A 183 -16.74 -8.46 -1.19
N THR A 184 -16.78 -7.89 0.00
CA THR A 184 -18.00 -7.26 0.53
C THR A 184 -18.27 -5.92 -0.18
N ALA A 185 -19.48 -5.38 -0.02
CA ALA A 185 -19.72 -3.99 -0.38
C ALA A 185 -18.74 -3.05 0.36
N PHE A 186 -18.40 -1.94 -0.27
CA PHE A 186 -17.61 -0.88 0.36
C PHE A 186 -18.43 -0.19 1.47
N ALA A 187 -17.91 -0.22 2.69
CA ALA A 187 -18.41 0.53 3.84
C ALA A 187 -17.80 1.93 3.87
N ASP A 188 -18.56 2.92 4.32
CA ASP A 188 -18.09 4.30 4.45
C ASP A 188 -17.37 4.51 5.79
N LEU A 189 -16.12 4.97 5.71
CA LEU A 189 -15.26 5.28 6.86
C LEU A 189 -14.83 6.75 6.85
N THR A 190 -15.50 7.59 6.06
CA THR A 190 -15.18 9.02 5.97
C THR A 190 -15.33 9.65 7.36
N PRO A 191 -14.29 10.30 7.91
CA PRO A 191 -14.40 10.99 9.19
C PRO A 191 -15.50 12.04 9.16
N PRO A 192 -16.22 12.26 10.28
CA PRO A 192 -17.12 13.39 10.38
C PRO A 192 -16.33 14.70 10.27
N LEU A 193 -16.93 15.69 9.60
CA LEU A 193 -16.40 17.04 9.48
C LEU A 193 -16.63 17.85 10.76
#